data_AF-A0A7C5D965-F1
#
_entry.id   AF-A0A7C5D965-F1
#
_cell.length_a   1.000
_cell.length_b   1.000
_cell.length_c   1.000
_cell.angle_alpha   90.00
_cell.angle_beta   90.00
_cell.angle_gamma   90.00
#
_symmetry.space_group_name_H-M   'P 1'
#
loop_
_entity.id
_entity.type
_entity.pdbx_description
1 polymer ?
#
loop_
_entity_poly.entity_id
_entity_poly.type
_entity_poly.pdbx_seq_one_letter_code
_entity_poly.pdbx_strand_id
1 'polypeptide(L)'
;MSADAIINHEATKNEVVTEEMQQIRNMIIRTVSQREALKSEMQEWYERFPGTRFGKLDKLANIDAMLSQLDSNYKRLWDYYNAKRD
;
A
#
# COMPACT_ATOMS: atom_id res chain seq x y z
N MET A 1 -1.15 16.23 -29.24
CA MET A 1 -1.73 16.06 -27.89
C MET A 1 -1.21 14.73 -27.39
N SER A 2 -0.29 14.75 -26.42
CA SER A 2 0.46 13.57 -25.98
C SER A 2 -0.02 13.11 -24.61
N ALA A 3 -0.24 11.80 -24.53
CA ALA A 3 -0.05 10.91 -23.38
C ALA A 3 -0.70 11.27 -22.02
N ASP A 4 -1.96 10.93 -21.86
CA ASP A 4 -2.45 10.35 -20.58
C ASP A 4 -2.87 8.90 -20.83
N ALA A 5 -1.86 8.11 -21.17
CA ALA A 5 -1.96 6.68 -21.31
C ALA A 5 -2.34 6.05 -19.96
N ILE A 6 -3.50 5.39 -19.96
CA ILE A 6 -3.69 4.06 -19.34
C ILE A 6 -3.49 4.03 -17.82
N ILE A 7 -4.48 4.48 -17.05
CA ILE A 7 -4.84 3.81 -15.78
C ILE A 7 -6.36 3.83 -15.63
N ASN A 8 -7.04 3.00 -16.41
CA ASN A 8 -8.34 2.44 -16.07
C ASN A 8 -8.43 1.12 -16.84
N HIS A 9 -7.55 0.20 -16.47
CA HIS A 9 -7.66 -1.19 -16.87
C HIS A 9 -8.89 -1.74 -16.15
N GLU A 10 -10.02 -1.74 -16.85
CA GLU A 10 -11.12 -2.70 -16.74
C GLU A 10 -11.16 -3.50 -15.42
N ALA A 11 -11.56 -2.84 -14.32
CA ALA A 11 -12.15 -3.57 -13.21
C ALA A 11 -13.51 -4.08 -13.70
N THR A 12 -13.46 -5.25 -14.35
CA THR A 12 -14.45 -6.34 -14.22
C THR A 12 -15.85 -5.83 -13.85
N LYS A 13 -16.68 -5.63 -14.89
CA LYS A 13 -18.02 -5.02 -14.95
C LYS A 13 -19.04 -5.29 -13.83
N ASN A 14 -18.75 -6.15 -12.86
CA ASN A 14 -19.63 -6.50 -11.77
C ASN A 14 -19.10 -6.10 -10.39
N GLU A 15 -17.80 -6.04 -10.09
CA GLU A 15 -17.29 -5.95 -8.70
C GLU A 15 -17.90 -4.82 -7.85
N VAL A 16 -18.33 -5.17 -6.63
CA VAL A 16 -18.79 -4.18 -5.65
C VAL A 16 -17.59 -3.65 -4.89
N VAL A 17 -17.33 -2.35 -5.05
CA VAL A 17 -16.35 -1.60 -4.27
C VAL A 17 -17.09 -0.60 -3.41
N THR A 18 -17.01 -0.75 -2.09
CA THR A 18 -17.65 0.17 -1.14
C THR A 18 -16.78 1.38 -0.83
N GLU A 19 -17.37 2.42 -0.24
CA GLU A 19 -16.64 3.58 0.24
C GLU A 19 -15.55 3.20 1.25
N GLU A 20 -15.84 2.25 2.15
CA GLU A 20 -14.87 1.73 3.13
C GLU A 20 -13.67 1.05 2.43
N MET A 21 -13.92 0.23 1.40
CA MET A 21 -12.85 -0.38 0.61
C MET A 21 -12.00 0.68 -0.10
N GLN A 22 -12.62 1.74 -0.62
CA GLN A 22 -11.90 2.84 -1.25
C GLN A 22 -11.06 3.63 -0.24
N GLN A 23 -11.56 3.82 0.99
CA GLN A 23 -10.79 4.43 2.08
C GLN A 23 -9.58 3.58 2.45
N ILE A 24 -9.74 2.26 2.62
CA ILE A 24 -8.62 1.34 2.89
C ILE A 24 -7.61 1.36 1.75
N ARG A 25 -8.06 1.36 0.50
CA ARG A 25 -7.18 1.49 -0.68
C ARG A 25 -6.36 2.79 -0.62
N ASN A 26 -6.99 3.91 -0.30
CA ASN A 26 -6.29 5.18 -0.13
C ASN A 26 -5.28 5.14 1.02
N MET A 27 -5.60 4.46 2.13
CA MET A 27 -4.66 4.25 3.23
C MET A 27 -3.48 3.36 2.83
N ILE A 28 -3.70 2.29 2.07
CA ILE A 28 -2.63 1.44 1.52
C ILE A 28 -1.68 2.28 0.68
N ILE A 29 -2.20 3.05 -0.28
CA ILE A 29 -1.39 3.91 -1.16
C ILE A 29 -0.51 4.87 -0.34
N ARG A 30 -1.11 5.58 0.62
CA ARG A 30 -0.37 6.50 1.50
C ARG A 30 0.71 5.79 2.31
N THR A 31 0.40 4.61 2.83
CA THR A 31 1.32 3.82 3.66
C THR A 31 2.50 3.27 2.83
N VAL A 32 2.25 2.84 1.59
CA VAL A 32 3.31 2.47 0.64
C VAL A 32 4.23 3.66 0.37
N SER A 33 3.67 4.85 0.10
CA SER A 33 4.51 6.05 -0.10
C SER A 33 5.39 6.36 1.12
N GLN A 34 4.87 6.20 2.34
CA GLN A 34 5.66 6.37 3.56
C GLN A 34 6.78 5.33 3.70
N ARG A 35 6.49 4.08 3.34
CA ARG A 35 7.47 3.00 3.34
C ARG A 35 8.62 3.28 2.39
N GLU A 36 8.31 3.67 1.16
CA GLU A 36 9.33 3.92 0.14
C GLU A 36 10.20 5.13 0.50
N ALA A 37 9.60 6.20 1.04
CA ALA A 37 10.36 7.33 1.57
C ALA A 37 11.32 6.91 2.70
N LEU A 38 10.87 6.05 3.63
CA LEU A 38 11.70 5.58 4.73
C LEU A 38 12.82 4.64 4.26
N LYS A 39 12.57 3.82 3.23
CA LYS A 39 13.59 3.00 2.59
C LYS A 39 14.65 3.82 1.86
N SER A 40 14.25 4.89 1.17
CA SER A 40 15.18 5.85 0.58
C SER A 40 16.06 6.49 1.66
N GLU A 41 15.45 6.96 2.76
CA GLU A 41 16.19 7.51 3.90
C GLU A 41 17.18 6.48 4.49
N MET A 42 16.75 5.22 4.62
CA MET A 42 17.60 4.14 5.11
C MET A 42 18.78 3.86 4.17
N GLN A 43 18.55 3.88 2.87
CA GLN A 43 19.60 3.70 1.86
C GLN A 43 20.63 4.82 1.96
N GLU A 44 20.18 6.08 1.96
CA GLU A 44 21.04 7.26 2.12
C GLU A 44 21.82 7.21 3.44
N TRP A 45 21.21 6.71 4.52
CA TRP A 45 21.87 6.55 5.81
C TRP A 45 23.04 5.57 5.72
N TYR A 46 22.85 4.39 5.13
CA TYR A 46 23.91 3.39 5.01
C TYR A 46 25.04 3.82 4.07
N GLU A 47 24.74 4.64 3.06
CA GLU A 47 25.75 5.25 2.20
C GLU A 47 26.64 6.24 2.96
N ARG A 48 26.05 7.03 3.87
CA ARG A 48 26.77 8.05 4.65
C ARG A 48 27.46 7.49 5.90
N PHE A 49 26.86 6.50 6.54
CA PHE A 49 27.28 5.96 7.82
C PHE A 49 27.41 4.43 7.75
N PRO A 50 28.36 3.91 6.96
CA PRO A 50 28.54 2.47 6.80
C PRO A 50 28.83 1.79 8.13
N GLY A 51 28.24 0.61 8.34
CA GLY A 51 28.39 -0.18 9.56
C GLY A 51 27.61 0.33 10.78
N THR A 52 26.86 1.43 10.65
CA THR A 52 25.99 1.93 11.73
C THR A 52 24.55 1.45 11.54
N ARG A 53 23.81 1.25 12.63
CA ARG A 53 22.40 0.85 12.57
C ARG A 53 21.52 2.05 12.21
N PHE A 54 20.61 1.86 11.26
CA PHE A 54 19.58 2.85 10.95
C PHE A 54 18.60 3.01 12.12
N GLY A 55 18.42 4.25 12.60
CA GLY A 55 17.67 4.55 13.82
C GLY A 55 16.15 4.39 13.72
N LYS A 56 15.59 4.29 12.50
CA LYS A 56 14.13 4.21 12.27
C LYS A 56 13.67 2.83 11.83
N LEU A 57 14.42 1.77 12.15
CA LEU A 57 14.02 0.39 11.81
C LEU A 57 12.66 -0.01 12.43
N ASP A 58 12.38 0.39 13.66
CA ASP A 58 11.09 0.08 14.30
C ASP A 58 9.92 0.79 13.58
N LYS A 59 10.16 2.00 13.06
CA LYS A 59 9.19 2.70 12.22
C LYS A 59 8.91 1.95 10.93
N LEU A 60 9.94 1.39 10.30
CA LEU A 60 9.79 0.56 9.09
C LEU A 60 8.97 -0.70 9.39
N ALA A 61 9.29 -1.40 10.47
CA ALA A 61 8.55 -2.59 10.90
C ALA A 61 7.07 -2.30 11.18
N ASN A 62 6.78 -1.16 11.83
CA ASN A 62 5.39 -0.75 12.10
C ASN A 62 4.63 -0.42 10.81
N ILE A 63 5.28 0.23 9.83
CA ILE A 63 4.69 0.50 8.52
C ILE A 63 4.38 -0.79 7.77
N ASP A 64 5.30 -1.76 7.78
CA ASP A 64 5.09 -3.06 7.14
C ASP A 64 3.94 -3.84 7.81
N ALA A 65 3.86 -3.81 9.14
CA ALA A 65 2.73 -4.41 9.88
C ALA A 65 1.40 -3.73 9.55
N MET A 66 1.39 -2.40 9.43
CA MET A 66 0.19 -1.63 9.06
C MET A 66 -0.27 -1.98 7.64
N LEU A 67 0.64 -2.14 6.67
CA LEU A 67 0.28 -2.58 5.32
C LEU A 67 -0.38 -3.96 5.34
N SER A 68 0.23 -4.92 6.04
CA SER A 68 -0.33 -6.27 6.15
C SER A 68 -1.74 -6.27 6.74
N GLN A 69 -1.99 -5.43 7.74
CA GLN A 69 -3.32 -5.27 8.35
C GLN A 69 -4.32 -4.63 7.38
N LEU A 70 -3.92 -3.59 6.65
CA LEU A 70 -4.78 -2.91 5.68
C LEU A 70 -5.15 -3.83 4.52
N ASP A 71 -4.18 -4.57 3.97
CA ASP A 71 -4.42 -5.54 2.88
C ASP A 71 -5.36 -6.66 3.35
N SER A 72 -5.16 -7.18 4.57
CA SER A 72 -6.03 -8.18 5.16
C SER A 72 -7.46 -7.68 5.33
N ASN A 73 -7.61 -6.43 5.79
CA ASN A 73 -8.93 -5.81 5.96
C ASN A 73 -9.62 -5.57 4.62
N TYR A 74 -8.89 -5.06 3.63
CA TYR A 74 -9.41 -4.87 2.27
C TYR A 74 -9.90 -6.20 1.69
N LYS A 75 -9.08 -7.25 1.78
CA LYS A 75 -9.42 -8.59 1.28
C LYS A 75 -10.69 -9.12 1.93
N ARG A 76 -10.81 -9.03 3.27
CA ARG A 76 -12.01 -9.49 3.98
C ARG A 76 -13.28 -8.77 3.53
N LEU A 77 -13.22 -7.44 3.33
CA LEU A 77 -14.37 -6.68 2.83
C LEU A 77 -14.69 -7.05 1.38
N TRP A 78 -13.67 -7.16 0.53
CA TRP A 78 -13.85 -7.58 -0.85
C TRP A 78 -14.51 -8.96 -0.92
N ASP A 79 -14.00 -9.93 -0.15
CA ASP A 79 -14.55 -11.28 -0.04
C ASP A 79 -16.02 -11.22 0.45
N TYR A 80 -16.33 -10.41 1.46
CA TYR A 80 -17.70 -10.26 1.95
C TYR A 80 -18.69 -9.79 0.86
N TYR A 81 -18.29 -8.80 0.04
CA TYR A 81 -19.17 -8.24 -0.99
C TYR A 81 -19.17 -9.01 -2.32
N ASN A 82 -18.12 -9.78 -2.61
CA ASN A 82 -17.93 -10.38 -3.94
C ASN A 82 -17.82 -11.92 -3.93
N ALA A 83 -17.63 -12.60 -2.78
CA ALA A 83 -17.43 -14.05 -2.74
C ALA A 83 -18.70 -14.91 -2.98
N LYS A 84 -19.87 -14.30 -3.22
CA LYS A 84 -21.13 -15.01 -3.55
C LYS A 84 -21.57 -14.83 -5.00
N ARG A 85 -20.66 -14.45 -5.90
CA ARG A 85 -20.96 -14.20 -7.32
C ARG A 85 -20.63 -15.35 -8.25
N ASP A 86 -20.58 -16.57 -7.72
CA ASP A 86 -20.52 -17.82 -8.48
C ASP A 86 -21.91 -18.24 -8.97
#